data_AF-A0A0L0MB85-F1
#
_entry.id   AF-A0A0L0MB85-F1
#
_cell.length_a   1.000
_cell.length_b   1.000
_cell.length_c   1.000
_cell.angle_alpha   90.00
_cell.angle_beta   90.00
_cell.angle_gamma   90.00
#
_symmetry.space_group_name_H-M   'P 1'
#
loop_
_entity.id
_entity.type
_entity.pdbx_description
1 polymer ?
#
loop_
_entity_poly.entity_id
_entity_poly.type
_entity_poly.pdbx_seq_one_letter_code
_entity_poly.pdbx_strand_id
1 'polypeptide(L)'
;MTGSGGHLPAYQVFPYTVDNLIQCFVDGSMLTTSIDAVREKRHRVYFEEYFAELGAATIVVECDYVDRDYLEDYAAYYDRCFREYSRRTQRLHFFRNAFDDAAFEAVLVRSPSAVLDEAGLRESYLGFIVVKPLHITIVGRTCLSTYPDDGGRRWFPILRKYPVSLFGIDLEIETLAYQEQDTVVAACATSALWSCFQGTGKLFQHVIPPPVEITDWAGDHLPEDLVAASSRAFPNSGLTATQMAHAVKRVGLEPFAVGTETRYGLNSVTYAYLRGKIPSLLACQLHSDLGTPDARSMGGHAIALTGFSLGNQATIPSGSTGFLLRASRIDKLYGHDDQVGPFARMVWETTNMPAEPAGTVPQRELLRTSWEGVIHADPNFVLVPLYHKIRIPFNVVHDAVLELDAVVEPMRQVFFSTVARAEWDIYLTTVNDYKASARSERTPGTRP
;
A
#
# COMPACT_ATOMS: atom_id res chain seq x y z
N MET A 1 -25.28 -42.55 -9.03
CA MET A 1 -25.86 -41.69 -7.97
C MET A 1 -25.80 -40.27 -8.48
N THR A 2 -26.96 -39.74 -8.85
CA THR A 2 -27.15 -38.40 -9.37
C THR A 2 -26.81 -37.38 -8.29
N GLY A 3 -25.62 -36.80 -8.36
CA GLY A 3 -25.24 -35.68 -7.51
C GLY A 3 -26.16 -34.51 -7.83
N SER A 4 -26.98 -34.12 -6.86
CA SER A 4 -27.67 -32.84 -6.87
C SER A 4 -26.62 -31.74 -6.94
N GLY A 5 -26.39 -31.19 -8.14
CA GLY A 5 -25.64 -29.96 -8.32
C GLY A 5 -26.42 -28.83 -7.65
N GLY A 6 -26.18 -28.63 -6.35
CA GLY A 6 -26.67 -27.45 -5.65
C GLY A 6 -26.02 -26.24 -6.31
N HIS A 7 -26.81 -25.48 -7.05
CA HIS A 7 -26.35 -24.22 -7.61
C HIS A 7 -26.02 -23.31 -6.42
N LEU A 8 -24.76 -22.86 -6.32
CA LEU A 8 -24.40 -21.85 -5.33
C LEU A 8 -25.32 -20.63 -5.53
N PRO A 9 -25.81 -20.00 -4.45
CA PRO A 9 -26.60 -18.79 -4.58
C PRO A 9 -25.79 -17.71 -5.30
N ALA A 10 -26.45 -16.80 -6.01
CA ALA A 10 -25.76 -15.73 -6.74
C ALA A 10 -25.02 -14.78 -5.77
N TYR A 11 -25.61 -14.53 -4.61
CA TYR A 11 -25.00 -13.77 -3.53
C TYR A 11 -25.44 -14.27 -2.15
N GLN A 12 -24.75 -13.79 -1.11
CA GLN A 12 -25.15 -13.94 0.29
C GLN A 12 -24.91 -12.63 1.04
N VAL A 13 -25.71 -12.32 2.05
CA VAL A 13 -25.57 -11.11 2.88
C VAL A 13 -25.34 -11.48 4.34
N PHE A 14 -24.32 -10.91 4.96
CA PHE A 14 -23.97 -11.13 6.35
C PHE A 14 -23.74 -9.81 7.09
N PRO A 15 -24.11 -9.70 8.38
CA PRO A 15 -23.59 -8.62 9.20
C PRO A 15 -22.06 -8.75 9.30
N TYR A 16 -21.35 -7.63 9.28
CA TYR A 16 -19.90 -7.65 9.44
C TYR A 16 -19.54 -8.04 10.88
N THR A 17 -18.84 -9.17 10.99
CA THR A 17 -18.09 -9.59 12.18
C THR A 17 -16.79 -10.24 11.69
N VAL A 18 -15.75 -10.27 12.52
CA VAL A 18 -14.50 -10.95 12.15
C VAL A 18 -14.74 -12.43 11.87
N ASP A 19 -15.64 -13.09 12.61
CA ASP A 19 -16.00 -14.49 12.38
C ASP A 19 -16.72 -14.70 11.03
N ASN A 20 -17.65 -13.82 10.65
CA ASN A 20 -18.31 -13.89 9.34
C ASN A 20 -17.31 -13.63 8.22
N LEU A 21 -16.36 -12.72 8.39
CA LEU A 21 -15.28 -12.48 7.42
C LEU A 21 -14.39 -13.73 7.26
N ILE A 22 -14.00 -14.37 8.37
CA ILE A 22 -13.22 -15.62 8.36
C ILE A 22 -14.01 -16.71 7.62
N GLN A 23 -15.30 -16.85 7.90
CA GLN A 23 -16.13 -17.85 7.22
C GLN A 23 -16.21 -17.57 5.72
N CYS A 24 -16.41 -16.32 5.31
CA CYS A 24 -16.38 -15.92 3.90
C CYS A 24 -15.04 -16.26 3.22
N PHE A 25 -13.91 -16.09 3.92
CA PHE A 25 -12.60 -16.50 3.42
C PHE A 25 -12.47 -18.02 3.26
N VAL A 26 -12.94 -18.79 4.24
CA VAL A 26 -12.93 -20.26 4.20
C VAL A 26 -13.78 -20.76 3.03
N ASP A 27 -15.01 -20.24 2.90
CA ASP A 27 -15.95 -20.64 1.85
C ASP A 27 -15.44 -20.22 0.46
N GLY A 28 -14.93 -18.99 0.31
CA GLY A 28 -14.35 -18.48 -0.92
C GLY A 28 -13.05 -19.17 -1.33
N SER A 29 -12.32 -19.74 -0.38
CA SER A 29 -11.18 -20.61 -0.65
C SER A 29 -11.60 -22.00 -1.16
N MET A 30 -12.90 -22.26 -1.33
CA MET A 30 -13.48 -23.57 -1.67
C MET A 30 -13.10 -24.66 -0.66
N LEU A 31 -13.03 -24.29 0.63
CA LEU A 31 -12.60 -25.17 1.73
C LEU A 31 -11.21 -25.78 1.53
N THR A 32 -10.39 -25.19 0.64
CA THR A 32 -8.99 -25.59 0.47
C THR A 32 -8.11 -25.08 1.59
N THR A 33 -8.58 -24.07 2.32
CA THR A 33 -7.96 -23.50 3.52
C THR A 33 -8.83 -23.82 4.73
N SER A 34 -8.22 -24.29 5.82
CA SER A 34 -8.95 -24.55 7.07
C SER A 34 -9.28 -23.25 7.81
N ILE A 35 -10.33 -23.27 8.62
CA ILE A 35 -10.69 -22.12 9.47
C ILE A 35 -9.55 -21.73 10.41
N ASP A 36 -8.81 -22.70 10.95
CA ASP A 36 -7.67 -22.46 11.82
C ASP A 36 -6.53 -21.78 11.05
N ALA A 37 -6.25 -22.21 9.82
CA ALA A 37 -5.24 -21.57 8.98
C ALA A 37 -5.61 -20.11 8.67
N VAL A 38 -6.88 -19.80 8.38
CA VAL A 38 -7.35 -18.41 8.20
C VAL A 38 -7.22 -17.63 9.51
N ARG A 39 -7.52 -18.25 10.65
CA ARG A 39 -7.43 -17.61 11.97
C ARG A 39 -6.02 -17.20 12.36
N GLU A 40 -5.04 -17.98 11.93
CA GLU A 40 -3.61 -17.75 12.14
C GLU A 40 -3.02 -16.71 11.17
N LYS A 41 -3.71 -16.33 10.09
CA LYS A 41 -3.21 -15.31 9.16
C LYS A 41 -3.18 -13.93 9.83
N ARG A 42 -2.07 -13.20 9.65
CA ARG A 42 -1.92 -11.80 10.08
C ARG A 42 -2.99 -10.89 9.49
N HIS A 43 -3.41 -11.16 8.24
CA HIS A 43 -4.52 -10.45 7.59
C HIS A 43 -5.80 -10.44 8.43
N ARG A 44 -6.07 -11.49 9.23
CA ARG A 44 -7.24 -11.51 10.12
C ARG A 44 -7.18 -10.37 11.12
N VAL A 45 -6.10 -10.29 11.90
CA VAL A 45 -5.91 -9.24 12.94
C VAL A 45 -6.01 -7.87 12.28
N TYR A 46 -5.30 -7.71 11.15
CA TYR A 46 -5.30 -6.44 10.43
C TYR A 46 -6.67 -6.02 9.95
N PHE A 47 -7.42 -6.91 9.26
CA PHE A 47 -8.74 -6.58 8.74
C PHE A 47 -9.76 -6.34 9.85
N GLU A 48 -9.66 -7.04 10.99
CA GLU A 48 -10.48 -6.77 12.16
C GLU A 48 -10.34 -5.30 12.62
N GLU A 49 -9.12 -4.83 12.82
CA GLU A 49 -8.83 -3.44 13.19
C GLU A 49 -9.20 -2.45 12.08
N TYR A 50 -8.87 -2.78 10.84
CA TYR A 50 -9.07 -1.91 9.68
C TYR A 50 -10.56 -1.64 9.44
N PHE A 51 -11.37 -2.70 9.40
CA PHE A 51 -12.81 -2.56 9.19
C PHE A 51 -13.54 -1.96 10.39
N ALA A 52 -13.01 -2.13 11.61
CA ALA A 52 -13.52 -1.40 12.78
C ALA A 52 -13.32 0.11 12.61
N GLU A 53 -12.15 0.55 12.14
CA GLU A 53 -11.91 1.97 11.82
C GLU A 53 -12.73 2.49 10.64
N LEU A 54 -12.93 1.66 9.62
CA LEU A 54 -13.81 2.01 8.50
C LEU A 54 -15.29 2.00 8.90
N GLY A 55 -15.67 1.38 10.02
CA GLY A 55 -17.05 1.22 10.47
C GLY A 55 -17.85 0.30 9.54
N ALA A 56 -17.27 -0.81 9.11
CA ALA A 56 -17.99 -1.81 8.31
C ALA A 56 -19.09 -2.50 9.13
N ALA A 57 -20.28 -2.63 8.53
CA ALA A 57 -21.46 -3.18 9.18
C ALA A 57 -22.10 -4.35 8.40
N THR A 58 -21.91 -4.42 7.08
CA THR A 58 -22.46 -5.51 6.24
C THR A 58 -21.43 -5.99 5.21
N ILE A 59 -21.44 -7.31 4.96
CA ILE A 59 -20.71 -8.00 3.90
C ILE A 59 -21.74 -8.54 2.89
N VAL A 60 -21.60 -8.21 1.61
CA VAL A 60 -22.31 -8.87 0.51
C VAL A 60 -21.31 -9.72 -0.27
N VAL A 61 -21.51 -11.03 -0.28
CA VAL A 61 -20.67 -11.99 -1.00
C VAL A 61 -21.25 -12.17 -2.39
N GLU A 62 -20.53 -11.76 -3.43
CA GLU A 62 -20.82 -12.13 -4.81
C GLU A 62 -20.15 -13.46 -5.13
N CYS A 63 -20.96 -14.47 -5.45
CA CYS A 63 -20.49 -15.81 -5.76
C CYS A 63 -20.20 -15.96 -7.28
N ASP A 64 -19.30 -16.88 -7.63
CA ASP A 64 -18.93 -17.20 -9.02
C ASP A 64 -18.30 -16.04 -9.84
N TYR A 65 -17.60 -15.13 -9.15
CA TYR A 65 -16.95 -13.96 -9.74
C TYR A 65 -15.69 -14.34 -10.54
N VAL A 66 -15.46 -13.65 -11.66
CA VAL A 66 -14.21 -13.75 -12.44
C VAL A 66 -13.37 -12.52 -12.15
N ASP A 67 -12.32 -12.69 -11.36
CA ASP A 67 -11.30 -11.65 -11.22
C ASP A 67 -10.29 -11.75 -12.35
N ARG A 68 -10.04 -10.62 -13.02
CA ARG A 68 -9.10 -10.56 -14.15
C ARG A 68 -7.68 -10.91 -13.72
N ASP A 69 -7.20 -10.35 -12.61
CA ASP A 69 -5.80 -10.48 -12.22
C ASP A 69 -5.52 -11.92 -11.74
N TYR A 70 -6.44 -12.51 -10.96
CA TYR A 70 -6.35 -13.94 -10.61
C TYR A 70 -6.49 -14.87 -11.82
N LEU A 71 -7.34 -14.54 -12.81
CA LEU A 71 -7.53 -15.39 -13.99
C LEU A 71 -6.24 -15.51 -14.81
N GLU A 72 -5.45 -14.45 -14.88
CA GLU A 72 -4.15 -14.46 -15.57
C GLU A 72 -3.13 -15.34 -14.81
N ASP A 73 -3.04 -15.21 -13.49
CA ASP A 73 -2.20 -16.10 -12.66
C ASP A 73 -2.68 -17.57 -12.76
N TYR A 74 -4.00 -17.78 -12.79
CA TYR A 74 -4.62 -19.10 -12.98
C TYR A 74 -4.20 -19.75 -14.30
N ALA A 75 -4.33 -19.03 -15.41
CA ALA A 75 -4.00 -19.55 -16.74
C ALA A 75 -2.50 -19.80 -16.91
N ALA A 76 -1.65 -18.97 -16.27
CA ALA A 76 -0.21 -19.11 -16.37
C ALA A 76 0.32 -20.32 -15.57
N TYR A 77 -0.25 -20.59 -14.39
CA TYR A 77 0.27 -21.58 -13.45
C TYR A 77 -0.77 -22.63 -13.02
N TYR A 78 -1.87 -22.22 -12.39
CA TYR A 78 -2.76 -23.16 -11.68
C TYR A 78 -3.54 -24.12 -12.57
N ASP A 79 -3.85 -23.75 -13.82
CA ASP A 79 -4.50 -24.63 -14.81
C ASP A 79 -3.65 -25.86 -15.17
N ARG A 80 -2.34 -25.81 -14.90
CA ARG A 80 -1.37 -26.87 -15.22
C ARG A 80 -0.99 -27.72 -14.00
N CYS A 81 -1.54 -27.40 -12.83
CA CYS A 81 -1.27 -28.13 -11.60
C CYS A 81 -1.97 -29.50 -11.59
N PHE A 82 -1.37 -30.47 -10.90
CA PHE A 82 -2.00 -31.78 -10.69
C PHE A 82 -3.29 -31.68 -9.85
N ARG A 83 -3.30 -30.77 -8.86
CA ARG A 83 -4.50 -30.44 -8.11
C ARG A 83 -5.37 -29.49 -8.94
N GLU A 84 -6.66 -29.80 -9.03
CA GLU A 84 -7.62 -28.89 -9.64
C GLU A 84 -7.83 -27.67 -8.75
N TYR A 85 -7.67 -26.49 -9.35
CA TYR A 85 -8.03 -25.20 -8.75
C TYR A 85 -9.20 -24.60 -9.53
N SER A 86 -10.08 -23.89 -8.82
CA SER A 86 -11.16 -23.16 -9.47
C SER A 86 -10.62 -21.88 -10.11
N ARG A 87 -11.03 -21.58 -11.35
CA ARG A 87 -10.81 -20.25 -11.95
C ARG A 87 -11.77 -19.17 -11.42
N ARG A 88 -12.83 -19.58 -10.71
CA ARG A 88 -13.89 -18.73 -10.18
C ARG A 88 -13.58 -18.38 -8.73
N THR A 89 -13.74 -17.11 -8.42
CA THR A 89 -13.46 -16.47 -7.12
C THR A 89 -14.77 -16.05 -6.45
N GLN A 90 -14.68 -15.60 -5.20
CA GLN A 90 -15.73 -14.80 -4.58
C GLN A 90 -15.27 -13.35 -4.47
N ARG A 91 -16.22 -12.41 -4.49
CA ARG A 91 -15.93 -10.99 -4.21
C ARG A 91 -16.76 -10.53 -3.04
N LEU A 92 -16.10 -10.17 -1.94
CA LEU A 92 -16.72 -9.68 -0.73
C LEU A 92 -16.83 -8.16 -0.82
N HIS A 93 -18.05 -7.64 -0.80
CA HIS A 93 -18.34 -6.20 -0.78
C HIS A 93 -18.64 -5.75 0.64
N PHE A 94 -18.07 -4.62 1.04
CA PHE A 94 -18.20 -4.09 2.40
C PHE A 94 -19.00 -2.79 2.40
N PHE A 95 -19.89 -2.64 3.37
CA PHE A 95 -20.73 -1.45 3.52
C PHE A 95 -20.75 -0.95 4.95
N ARG A 96 -20.82 0.37 5.12
CA ARG A 96 -20.93 1.06 6.41
C ARG A 96 -22.33 0.94 7.03
N ASN A 97 -23.36 0.81 6.19
CA ASN A 97 -24.74 0.67 6.65
C ASN A 97 -25.03 -0.80 6.98
N ALA A 98 -25.75 -1.03 8.07
CA ALA A 98 -26.27 -2.35 8.41
C ALA A 98 -27.56 -2.63 7.61
N PHE A 99 -27.57 -3.75 6.90
CA PHE A 99 -28.74 -4.27 6.19
C PHE A 99 -28.64 -5.79 6.04
N ASP A 100 -29.80 -6.43 5.79
CA ASP A 100 -29.94 -7.87 5.60
C ASP A 100 -30.24 -8.24 4.14
N ASP A 101 -30.43 -9.54 3.91
CA ASP A 101 -30.71 -10.12 2.60
C ASP A 101 -31.98 -9.54 1.95
N ALA A 102 -33.06 -9.38 2.73
CA ALA A 102 -34.32 -8.85 2.24
C ALA A 102 -34.21 -7.37 1.83
N ALA A 103 -33.47 -6.56 2.59
CA ALA A 103 -33.21 -5.17 2.25
C ALA A 103 -32.36 -5.05 0.96
N PHE A 104 -31.36 -5.92 0.80
CA PHE A 104 -30.54 -5.94 -0.42
C PHE A 104 -31.35 -6.43 -1.64
N GLU A 105 -32.17 -7.47 -1.49
CA GLU A 105 -33.08 -7.94 -2.55
C GLU A 105 -34.04 -6.83 -3.00
N ALA A 106 -34.58 -6.05 -2.04
CA ALA A 106 -35.44 -4.91 -2.33
C ALA A 106 -34.74 -3.83 -3.19
N VAL A 107 -33.43 -3.61 -2.99
CA VAL A 107 -32.62 -2.73 -3.84
C VAL A 107 -32.51 -3.31 -5.25
N LEU A 108 -32.18 -4.60 -5.38
CA LEU A 108 -32.00 -5.26 -6.68
C LEU A 108 -33.26 -5.21 -7.55
N VAL A 109 -34.43 -5.40 -6.96
CA VAL A 109 -35.72 -5.34 -7.68
C VAL A 109 -36.31 -3.94 -7.77
N ARG A 110 -35.61 -2.92 -7.24
CA ARG A 110 -36.06 -1.51 -7.21
C ARG A 110 -37.42 -1.32 -6.54
N SER A 111 -37.61 -1.95 -5.39
CA SER A 111 -38.85 -1.87 -4.63
C SER A 111 -39.12 -0.44 -4.13
N PRO A 112 -40.31 0.15 -4.37
CA PRO A 112 -40.64 1.50 -3.91
C PRO A 112 -40.69 1.68 -2.40
N SER A 113 -40.80 0.57 -1.64
CA SER A 113 -40.84 0.57 -0.17
C SER A 113 -39.50 0.18 0.46
N ALA A 114 -38.41 0.16 -0.31
CA ALA A 114 -37.11 -0.22 0.20
C ALA A 114 -36.58 0.82 1.19
N VAL A 115 -36.08 0.35 2.34
CA VAL A 115 -35.45 1.19 3.38
C VAL A 115 -34.05 1.63 2.94
N LEU A 116 -33.42 0.84 2.08
CA LEU A 116 -32.15 1.10 1.42
C LEU A 116 -32.42 1.23 -0.08
N ASP A 117 -31.83 2.23 -0.74
CA ASP A 117 -31.88 2.38 -2.19
C ASP A 117 -30.46 2.32 -2.79
N GLU A 118 -30.35 2.38 -4.13
CA GLU A 118 -29.05 2.35 -4.79
C GLU A 118 -28.14 3.54 -4.38
N ALA A 119 -28.71 4.70 -3.99
CA ALA A 119 -27.93 5.86 -3.56
C ALA A 119 -27.31 5.63 -2.17
N GLY A 120 -28.10 5.15 -1.21
CA GLY A 120 -27.61 4.77 0.11
C GLY A 120 -26.59 3.62 0.06
N LEU A 121 -26.74 2.70 -0.89
CA LEU A 121 -25.75 1.64 -1.12
C LEU A 121 -24.41 2.22 -1.63
N ARG A 122 -24.45 3.17 -2.57
CA ARG A 122 -23.25 3.87 -3.09
C ARG A 122 -22.54 4.66 -2.00
N GLU A 123 -23.27 5.45 -1.22
CA GLU A 123 -22.71 6.31 -0.17
C GLU A 123 -22.07 5.50 0.97
N SER A 124 -22.60 4.31 1.27
CA SER A 124 -22.09 3.44 2.32
C SER A 124 -21.02 2.46 1.85
N TYR A 125 -20.69 2.41 0.56
CA TYR A 125 -19.74 1.43 0.01
C TYR A 125 -18.31 1.69 0.51
N LEU A 126 -17.69 0.65 1.08
CA LEU A 126 -16.32 0.68 1.61
C LEU A 126 -15.31 -0.03 0.70
N GLY A 127 -15.77 -0.68 -0.38
CA GLY A 127 -14.93 -1.39 -1.31
C GLY A 127 -15.11 -2.91 -1.29
N PHE A 128 -14.14 -3.64 -1.81
CA PHE A 128 -14.19 -5.10 -1.93
C PHE A 128 -12.86 -5.82 -1.68
N ILE A 129 -12.96 -7.10 -1.36
CA ILE A 129 -11.87 -8.08 -1.36
C ILE A 129 -12.26 -9.23 -2.29
N VAL A 130 -11.39 -9.58 -3.25
CA VAL A 130 -11.51 -10.85 -3.98
C VAL A 130 -10.91 -11.98 -3.14
N VAL A 131 -11.64 -13.08 -2.97
CA VAL A 131 -11.15 -14.30 -2.33
C VAL A 131 -10.71 -15.28 -3.40
N LYS A 132 -9.42 -15.58 -3.43
CA LYS A 132 -8.82 -16.57 -4.33
C LYS A 132 -9.12 -17.98 -3.81
N PRO A 133 -9.53 -18.94 -4.67
CA PRO A 133 -9.76 -20.33 -4.30
C PRO A 133 -8.44 -21.10 -4.12
N LEU A 134 -7.57 -20.61 -3.24
CA LEU A 134 -6.24 -21.11 -2.96
C LEU A 134 -6.09 -21.47 -1.48
N HIS A 135 -5.23 -22.45 -1.21
CA HIS A 135 -5.01 -23.04 0.12
C HIS A 135 -4.25 -22.17 1.14
N ILE A 136 -3.46 -21.20 0.69
CA ILE A 136 -2.63 -20.34 1.57
C ILE A 136 -2.94 -18.88 1.27
N THR A 137 -2.89 -18.49 0.01
CA THR A 137 -2.89 -17.11 -0.46
C THR A 137 -4.29 -16.74 -0.94
N ILE A 138 -5.16 -16.45 0.02
CA ILE A 138 -6.60 -16.30 -0.21
C ILE A 138 -7.01 -14.87 -0.53
N VAL A 139 -6.22 -13.86 -0.16
CA VAL A 139 -6.59 -12.45 -0.38
C VAL A 139 -6.08 -12.00 -1.74
N GLY A 140 -6.99 -11.93 -2.71
CA GLY A 140 -6.73 -11.41 -4.04
C GLY A 140 -6.80 -9.89 -4.10
N ARG A 141 -7.10 -9.38 -5.30
CA ARG A 141 -7.29 -7.96 -5.53
C ARG A 141 -8.30 -7.38 -4.54
N THR A 142 -7.83 -6.37 -3.82
CA THR A 142 -8.55 -5.69 -2.76
C THR A 142 -8.54 -4.19 -3.06
N CYS A 143 -9.69 -3.55 -2.98
CA CYS A 143 -9.87 -2.13 -3.20
C CYS A 143 -10.78 -1.63 -2.09
N LEU A 144 -10.20 -1.08 -1.01
CA LEU A 144 -10.93 -0.62 0.17
C LEU A 144 -10.73 0.88 0.38
N SER A 145 -11.74 1.55 0.96
CA SER A 145 -11.60 2.92 1.45
C SER A 145 -10.38 3.07 2.34
N THR A 146 -9.65 4.17 2.21
CA THR A 146 -8.54 4.48 3.12
C THR A 146 -9.04 4.78 4.53
N TYR A 147 -8.13 4.86 5.49
CA TYR A 147 -8.46 5.36 6.82
C TYR A 147 -9.16 6.73 6.76
N PRO A 148 -10.11 7.00 7.67
CA PRO A 148 -10.77 8.30 7.77
C PRO A 148 -9.79 9.46 7.98
N ASP A 149 -10.21 10.68 7.63
CA ASP A 149 -9.44 11.88 7.91
C ASP A 149 -9.17 12.04 9.42
N ASP A 150 -7.98 12.53 9.76
CA ASP A 150 -7.52 12.73 11.14
C ASP A 150 -7.07 14.18 11.39
N GLY A 151 -7.80 15.12 10.81
CA GLY A 151 -7.51 16.56 10.87
C GLY A 151 -6.50 17.00 9.81
N GLY A 152 -6.54 16.39 8.62
CA GLY A 152 -5.67 16.72 7.50
C GLY A 152 -4.22 16.25 7.64
N ARG A 153 -3.91 15.40 8.62
CA ARG A 153 -2.55 14.88 8.81
C ARG A 153 -2.28 13.69 7.89
N ARG A 154 -3.28 12.86 7.59
CA ARG A 154 -3.22 11.74 6.65
C ARG A 154 -3.26 12.19 5.20
N TRP A 155 -2.29 11.72 4.43
CA TRP A 155 -2.19 11.95 2.99
C TRP A 155 -2.08 10.62 2.25
N PHE A 156 -3.02 10.40 1.33
CA PHE A 156 -3.01 9.29 0.37
C PHE A 156 -3.08 9.87 -1.05
N PRO A 157 -1.98 10.39 -1.61
CA PRO A 157 -2.06 11.18 -2.84
C PRO A 157 -2.26 10.35 -4.12
N ILE A 158 -1.99 9.04 -4.05
CA ILE A 158 -1.92 8.15 -5.21
C ILE A 158 -3.23 7.40 -5.49
N LEU A 159 -4.31 7.77 -4.80
CA LEU A 159 -5.60 7.12 -4.98
C LEU A 159 -6.16 7.42 -6.37
N ARG A 160 -6.98 6.49 -6.85
CA ARG A 160 -7.72 6.60 -8.09
C ARG A 160 -9.07 5.91 -7.94
N LYS A 161 -10.01 6.31 -8.78
CA LYS A 161 -11.33 5.71 -8.85
C LYS A 161 -11.28 4.34 -9.54
N TYR A 162 -11.87 3.34 -8.90
CA TYR A 162 -12.12 2.02 -9.42
C TYR A 162 -13.63 1.83 -9.58
N PRO A 163 -14.15 1.66 -10.82
CA PRO A 163 -15.54 1.33 -11.03
C PRO A 163 -15.80 -0.12 -10.63
N VAL A 164 -16.92 -0.37 -9.97
CA VAL A 164 -17.35 -1.68 -9.50
C VAL A 164 -18.82 -1.88 -9.85
N SER A 165 -19.15 -2.94 -10.58
CA SER A 165 -20.54 -3.31 -10.84
C SER A 165 -20.94 -4.42 -9.88
N LEU A 166 -21.96 -4.20 -9.04
CA LEU A 166 -22.55 -5.21 -8.17
C LEU A 166 -23.98 -5.50 -8.66
N PHE A 167 -24.18 -6.62 -9.36
CA PHE A 167 -25.47 -6.99 -9.96
C PHE A 167 -26.13 -5.90 -10.82
N GLY A 168 -25.32 -5.13 -11.55
CA GLY A 168 -25.79 -4.01 -12.39
C GLY A 168 -25.94 -2.68 -11.65
N ILE A 169 -25.66 -2.63 -10.35
CA ILE A 169 -25.52 -1.39 -9.60
C ILE A 169 -24.11 -0.85 -9.78
N ASP A 170 -24.01 0.34 -10.36
CA ASP A 170 -22.74 1.06 -10.49
C ASP A 170 -22.29 1.62 -9.14
N LEU A 171 -21.22 1.06 -8.61
CA LEU A 171 -20.48 1.51 -7.45
C LEU A 171 -19.11 2.05 -7.89
N GLU A 172 -18.49 2.87 -7.04
CA GLU A 172 -17.15 3.39 -7.26
C GLU A 172 -16.42 3.45 -5.92
N ILE A 173 -15.12 3.13 -5.93
CA ILE A 173 -14.25 3.31 -4.77
C ILE A 173 -12.98 4.06 -5.17
N GLU A 174 -12.64 5.12 -4.45
CA GLU A 174 -11.37 5.83 -4.61
C GLU A 174 -10.32 5.23 -3.67
N THR A 175 -9.36 4.50 -4.24
CA THR A 175 -8.37 3.75 -3.48
C THR A 175 -7.11 3.48 -4.31
N LEU A 176 -6.21 2.64 -3.82
CA LEU A 176 -5.20 1.95 -4.61
C LEU A 176 -5.42 0.44 -4.41
N ALA A 177 -5.31 -0.34 -5.49
CA ALA A 177 -5.48 -1.78 -5.37
C ALA A 177 -4.32 -2.44 -4.59
N TYR A 178 -4.68 -3.39 -3.74
CA TYR A 178 -3.81 -4.24 -2.92
C TYR A 178 -4.01 -5.72 -3.28
N GLN A 179 -3.03 -6.56 -2.96
CA GLN A 179 -3.20 -8.02 -2.91
C GLN A 179 -2.16 -8.66 -1.97
N GLU A 180 -2.50 -9.83 -1.44
CA GLU A 180 -1.55 -10.70 -0.74
C GLU A 180 -0.59 -11.35 -1.75
N GLN A 181 0.68 -11.51 -1.38
CA GLN A 181 1.64 -12.22 -2.22
C GLN A 181 1.23 -13.67 -2.40
N ASP A 182 1.43 -14.18 -3.62
CA ASP A 182 1.35 -15.60 -3.87
C ASP A 182 2.75 -16.20 -3.92
N THR A 183 3.26 -16.79 -2.83
CA THR A 183 4.68 -17.25 -2.77
C THR A 183 5.07 -18.26 -3.86
N VAL A 184 4.10 -18.84 -4.57
CA VAL A 184 4.33 -19.69 -5.73
C VAL A 184 4.63 -18.87 -6.99
N VAL A 185 3.94 -17.74 -7.18
CA VAL A 185 3.88 -16.96 -8.44
C VAL A 185 4.47 -15.54 -8.31
N ALA A 186 4.62 -15.05 -7.09
CA ALA A 186 4.97 -13.67 -6.75
C ALA A 186 5.69 -13.60 -5.41
N ALA A 187 6.81 -12.87 -5.36
CA ALA A 187 7.43 -12.47 -4.11
C ALA A 187 6.85 -11.14 -3.61
N CYS A 188 7.19 -10.74 -2.38
CA CYS A 188 6.76 -9.46 -1.80
C CYS A 188 7.07 -8.26 -2.71
N ALA A 189 8.26 -8.27 -3.34
CA ALA A 189 8.65 -7.25 -4.31
C ALA A 189 7.75 -7.22 -5.55
N THR A 190 7.27 -8.38 -6.03
CA THR A 190 6.30 -8.45 -7.13
C THR A 190 4.98 -7.78 -6.72
N SER A 191 4.45 -8.09 -5.54
CA SER A 191 3.21 -7.50 -5.02
C SER A 191 3.32 -5.99 -4.80
N ALA A 192 4.47 -5.52 -4.30
CA ALA A 192 4.76 -4.11 -4.13
C ALA A 192 4.88 -3.38 -5.48
N LEU A 193 5.59 -3.96 -6.46
CA LEU A 193 5.67 -3.42 -7.82
C LEU A 193 4.30 -3.36 -8.49
N TRP A 194 3.50 -4.41 -8.39
CA TRP A 194 2.14 -4.43 -8.90
C TRP A 194 1.30 -3.29 -8.31
N SER A 195 1.36 -3.09 -6.99
CA SER A 195 0.66 -1.98 -6.31
C SER A 195 1.16 -0.62 -6.80
N CYS A 196 2.47 -0.45 -7.02
CA CYS A 196 3.02 0.77 -7.62
C CYS A 196 2.49 0.98 -9.04
N PHE A 197 2.43 -0.06 -9.86
CA PHE A 197 1.93 -0.02 -11.24
C PHE A 197 0.43 0.29 -11.32
N GLN A 198 -0.35 -0.07 -10.30
CA GLN A 198 -1.76 0.35 -10.22
C GLN A 198 -1.91 1.88 -10.17
N GLY A 199 -0.99 2.56 -9.48
CA GLY A 199 -0.92 4.02 -9.39
C GLY A 199 -0.28 4.65 -10.63
N THR A 200 0.93 4.22 -10.99
CA THR A 200 1.66 4.80 -12.13
C THR A 200 1.01 4.49 -13.47
N GLY A 201 0.33 3.35 -13.62
CA GLY A 201 -0.34 2.97 -14.88
C GLY A 201 -1.42 3.98 -15.27
N LYS A 202 -2.14 4.54 -14.29
CA LYS A 202 -3.09 5.63 -14.54
C LYS A 202 -2.40 6.96 -14.80
N LEU A 203 -1.37 7.27 -14.02
CA LEU A 203 -0.67 8.55 -14.07
C LEU A 203 0.13 8.73 -15.37
N PHE A 204 0.82 7.68 -15.82
CA PHE A 204 1.72 7.68 -16.96
C PHE A 204 1.22 6.88 -18.17
N GLN A 205 0.01 6.30 -18.08
CA GLN A 205 -0.66 5.60 -19.18
C GLN A 205 0.11 4.39 -19.73
N HIS A 206 0.66 3.56 -18.84
CA HIS A 206 1.26 2.28 -19.22
C HIS A 206 0.37 1.09 -18.82
N VAL A 207 0.70 -0.10 -19.33
CA VAL A 207 0.01 -1.35 -18.99
C VAL A 207 0.19 -1.68 -17.50
N ILE A 208 -0.82 -2.28 -16.88
CA ILE A 208 -0.71 -2.79 -15.51
C ILE A 208 -0.63 -4.32 -15.62
N PRO A 209 0.58 -4.90 -15.61
CA PRO A 209 0.76 -6.34 -15.77
C PRO A 209 0.26 -7.11 -14.54
N PRO A 210 -0.17 -8.37 -14.69
CA PRO A 210 -0.46 -9.26 -13.57
C PRO A 210 0.83 -9.64 -12.82
N PRO A 211 0.72 -10.16 -11.58
CA PRO A 211 1.88 -10.56 -10.78
C PRO A 211 2.78 -11.58 -11.45
N VAL A 212 2.20 -12.60 -12.10
CA VAL A 212 2.99 -13.62 -12.81
C VAL A 212 3.90 -13.01 -13.88
N GLU A 213 3.41 -12.04 -14.65
CA GLU A 213 4.18 -11.38 -15.71
C GLU A 213 5.29 -10.49 -15.13
N ILE A 214 5.03 -9.82 -14.00
CA ILE A 214 6.06 -9.04 -13.29
C ILE A 214 7.18 -9.96 -12.80
N THR A 215 6.85 -11.12 -12.23
CA THR A 215 7.84 -12.12 -11.79
C THR A 215 8.62 -12.69 -12.96
N ASP A 216 7.97 -13.02 -14.08
CA ASP A 216 8.62 -13.47 -15.32
C ASP A 216 9.64 -12.43 -15.81
N TRP A 217 9.23 -11.18 -15.95
CA TRP A 217 10.10 -10.09 -16.37
C TRP A 217 11.27 -9.87 -15.42
N ALA A 218 11.05 -10.01 -14.13
CA ALA A 218 12.12 -9.90 -13.15
C ALA A 218 13.10 -11.09 -13.27
N GLY A 219 12.60 -12.28 -13.57
CA GLY A 219 13.37 -13.51 -13.79
C GLY A 219 14.23 -13.51 -15.06
N ASP A 220 13.85 -12.76 -16.10
CA ASP A 220 14.66 -12.57 -17.31
C ASP A 220 16.01 -11.88 -17.03
N HIS A 221 16.13 -11.20 -15.89
CA HIS A 221 17.36 -10.56 -15.46
C HIS A 221 18.12 -11.43 -14.45
N LEU A 222 19.33 -11.85 -14.84
CA LEU A 222 20.21 -12.62 -13.95
C LEU A 222 20.67 -11.73 -12.78
N PRO A 223 20.55 -12.21 -11.52
CA PRO A 223 21.04 -11.47 -10.37
C PRO A 223 22.58 -11.36 -10.40
N GLU A 224 23.12 -10.26 -9.88
CA GLU A 224 24.57 -9.99 -9.85
C GLU A 224 25.33 -11.03 -8.99
N ASP A 225 24.70 -11.55 -7.94
CA ASP A 225 25.23 -12.62 -7.09
C ASP A 225 24.40 -13.91 -7.26
N LEU A 226 24.76 -14.70 -8.27
CA LEU A 226 24.11 -15.98 -8.62
C LEU A 226 24.19 -17.05 -7.51
N VAL A 227 25.09 -16.90 -6.53
CA VAL A 227 25.29 -17.87 -5.45
C VAL A 227 24.40 -17.52 -4.25
N ALA A 228 24.15 -16.23 -4.01
CA ALA A 228 23.29 -15.75 -2.93
C ALA A 228 21.81 -15.58 -3.33
N ALA A 229 21.53 -15.29 -4.60
CA ALA A 229 20.17 -15.13 -5.10
C ALA A 229 19.61 -16.45 -5.67
N SER A 230 18.36 -16.78 -5.33
CA SER A 230 17.65 -17.89 -6.00
C SER A 230 17.60 -17.61 -7.50
N SER A 231 18.18 -18.49 -8.31
CA SER A 231 18.32 -18.33 -9.76
C SER A 231 17.09 -18.79 -10.56
N ARG A 232 15.97 -19.12 -9.88
CA ARG A 232 14.72 -19.57 -10.52
C ARG A 232 13.66 -18.47 -10.50
N ALA A 233 13.03 -18.24 -11.66
CA ALA A 233 11.87 -17.34 -11.77
C ALA A 233 10.65 -17.87 -10.99
N PHE A 234 10.47 -19.20 -10.92
CA PHE A 234 9.43 -19.86 -10.12
C PHE A 234 9.94 -21.17 -9.50
N PRO A 235 9.65 -21.44 -8.21
CA PRO A 235 9.23 -20.50 -7.17
C PRO A 235 10.37 -19.54 -6.81
N ASN A 236 10.05 -18.29 -6.46
CA ASN A 236 11.04 -17.25 -6.18
C ASN A 236 11.08 -16.87 -4.70
N SER A 237 12.29 -16.79 -4.13
CA SER A 237 12.54 -16.41 -2.72
C SER A 237 12.59 -14.89 -2.50
N GLY A 238 12.48 -14.08 -3.55
CA GLY A 238 12.58 -12.61 -3.48
C GLY A 238 13.12 -12.00 -4.78
N LEU A 239 13.02 -10.68 -4.94
CA LEU A 239 13.65 -9.97 -6.06
C LEU A 239 14.83 -9.14 -5.57
N THR A 240 15.95 -9.20 -6.29
CA THR A 240 17.07 -8.27 -6.10
C THR A 240 16.70 -6.86 -6.61
N ALA A 241 17.47 -5.85 -6.20
CA ALA A 241 17.26 -4.47 -6.65
C ALA A 241 17.30 -4.33 -8.18
N THR A 242 18.21 -5.05 -8.84
CA THR A 242 18.35 -5.01 -10.31
C THR A 242 17.18 -5.69 -11.02
N GLN A 243 16.67 -6.80 -10.47
CA GLN A 243 15.48 -7.47 -10.99
C GLN A 243 14.23 -6.59 -10.84
N MET A 244 14.06 -5.91 -9.70
CA MET A 244 12.98 -4.94 -9.51
C MET A 244 13.09 -3.79 -10.51
N ALA A 245 14.30 -3.25 -10.70
CA ALA A 245 14.56 -2.20 -11.68
C ALA A 245 14.26 -2.65 -13.12
N HIS A 246 14.55 -3.92 -13.46
CA HIS A 246 14.24 -4.48 -14.77
C HIS A 246 12.72 -4.54 -15.02
N ALA A 247 11.93 -4.97 -14.04
CA ALA A 247 10.46 -4.97 -14.15
C ALA A 247 9.90 -3.56 -14.38
N VAL A 248 10.45 -2.52 -13.73
CA VAL A 248 10.07 -1.12 -13.97
C VAL A 248 10.37 -0.69 -15.42
N LYS A 249 11.50 -1.10 -15.98
CA LYS A 249 11.84 -0.79 -17.38
C LYS A 249 10.86 -1.41 -18.37
N ARG A 250 10.32 -2.59 -18.08
CA ARG A 250 9.39 -3.32 -18.96
C ARG A 250 8.05 -2.61 -19.15
N VAL A 251 7.61 -1.82 -18.16
CA VAL A 251 6.43 -0.94 -18.31
C VAL A 251 6.76 0.43 -18.94
N GLY A 252 8.00 0.64 -19.39
CA GLY A 252 8.44 1.88 -20.04
C GLY A 252 8.76 3.03 -19.08
N LEU A 253 9.02 2.72 -17.80
CA LEU A 253 9.45 3.68 -16.78
C LEU A 253 10.94 3.53 -16.47
N GLU A 254 11.51 4.56 -15.87
CA GLU A 254 12.90 4.59 -15.43
C GLU A 254 12.98 4.24 -13.93
N PRO A 255 13.71 3.18 -13.54
CA PRO A 255 13.93 2.85 -12.14
C PRO A 255 14.90 3.84 -11.50
N PHE A 256 14.46 4.53 -10.46
CA PHE A 256 15.29 5.42 -9.66
C PHE A 256 15.41 4.90 -8.22
N ALA A 257 16.56 4.32 -7.89
CA ALA A 257 16.84 3.81 -6.55
C ALA A 257 17.57 4.88 -5.71
N VAL A 258 17.13 5.07 -4.47
CA VAL A 258 17.72 6.04 -3.52
C VAL A 258 17.90 5.35 -2.17
N GLY A 259 19.11 5.45 -1.60
CA GLY A 259 19.37 5.00 -0.22
C GLY A 259 18.57 5.84 0.77
N THR A 260 17.90 5.18 1.70
CA THR A 260 16.94 5.78 2.64
C THR A 260 17.10 5.24 4.05
N GLU A 261 18.32 4.96 4.48
CA GLU A 261 18.67 4.32 5.76
C GLU A 261 18.39 5.21 6.98
N THR A 262 18.07 6.49 6.75
CA THR A 262 17.73 7.46 7.80
C THR A 262 16.29 7.93 7.67
N ARG A 263 15.67 8.27 8.80
CA ARG A 263 14.35 8.92 8.84
C ARG A 263 14.28 10.13 7.92
N TYR A 264 15.31 10.98 7.96
CA TYR A 264 15.39 12.16 7.12
C TYR A 264 15.37 11.79 5.62
N GLY A 265 16.23 10.86 5.20
CA GLY A 265 16.31 10.43 3.80
C GLY A 265 15.00 9.81 3.32
N LEU A 266 14.47 8.84 4.07
CA LEU A 266 13.22 8.15 3.72
C LEU A 266 12.04 9.13 3.64
N ASN A 267 11.85 9.96 4.65
CA ASN A 267 10.75 10.92 4.67
C ASN A 267 10.86 11.91 3.51
N SER A 268 12.07 12.41 3.22
CA SER A 268 12.31 13.39 2.15
C SER A 268 11.92 12.84 0.77
N VAL A 269 12.43 11.66 0.42
CA VAL A 269 12.15 11.00 -0.86
C VAL A 269 10.68 10.63 -0.98
N THR A 270 10.14 9.97 0.05
CA THR A 270 8.74 9.52 0.09
C THR A 270 7.78 10.69 -0.05
N TYR A 271 8.02 11.76 0.70
CA TYR A 271 7.21 12.98 0.63
C TYR A 271 7.22 13.60 -0.77
N ALA A 272 8.41 13.78 -1.34
CA ALA A 272 8.57 14.48 -2.60
C ALA A 272 7.85 13.78 -3.76
N TYR A 273 7.95 12.45 -3.83
CA TYR A 273 7.35 11.66 -4.91
C TYR A 273 5.88 11.33 -4.68
N LEU A 274 5.46 11.03 -3.43
CA LEU A 274 4.03 10.82 -3.14
C LEU A 274 3.23 12.09 -3.37
N ARG A 275 3.74 13.28 -3.01
CA ARG A 275 3.08 14.55 -3.39
C ARG A 275 2.91 14.71 -4.91
N GLY A 276 3.83 14.15 -5.68
CA GLY A 276 3.75 14.04 -7.15
C GLY A 276 2.85 12.91 -7.66
N LYS A 277 2.13 12.22 -6.76
CA LYS A 277 1.27 11.06 -7.02
C LYS A 277 2.01 9.84 -7.56
N ILE A 278 3.31 9.72 -7.29
CA ILE A 278 4.15 8.59 -7.72
C ILE A 278 4.36 7.65 -6.52
N PRO A 279 3.78 6.43 -6.51
CA PRO A 279 4.09 5.43 -5.50
C PRO A 279 5.53 4.98 -5.61
N SER A 280 6.07 4.45 -4.52
CA SER A 280 7.44 3.97 -4.49
C SER A 280 7.54 2.68 -3.69
N LEU A 281 8.44 1.77 -4.09
CA LEU A 281 8.71 0.54 -3.37
C LEU A 281 9.77 0.80 -2.31
N LEU A 282 9.44 0.55 -1.04
CA LEU A 282 10.38 0.53 0.08
C LEU A 282 10.94 -0.88 0.23
N ALA A 283 12.26 -1.03 0.13
CA ALA A 283 12.98 -2.22 0.54
C ALA A 283 13.53 -2.01 1.95
N CYS A 284 13.25 -2.93 2.86
CA CYS A 284 13.66 -2.86 4.25
C CYS A 284 14.08 -4.23 4.79
N GLN A 285 14.77 -4.23 5.93
CA GLN A 285 15.03 -5.43 6.73
C GLN A 285 14.07 -5.46 7.91
N LEU A 286 13.41 -6.58 8.14
CA LEU A 286 12.54 -6.76 9.30
C LEU A 286 13.31 -7.31 10.49
N HIS A 287 13.01 -6.80 11.68
CA HIS A 287 13.58 -7.24 12.95
C HIS A 287 12.49 -7.40 14.00
N SER A 288 12.53 -8.50 14.77
CA SER A 288 11.72 -8.65 15.98
C SER A 288 12.49 -8.22 17.21
N ASP A 289 11.80 -7.65 18.18
CA ASP A 289 12.27 -7.38 19.55
C ASP A 289 13.60 -6.60 19.60
N LEU A 290 13.79 -5.70 18.63
CA LEU A 290 15.04 -4.95 18.50
C LEU A 290 15.29 -4.08 19.74
N GLY A 291 16.55 -3.99 20.16
CA GLY A 291 16.95 -3.31 21.41
C GLY A 291 16.88 -4.19 22.65
N THR A 292 16.43 -5.44 22.50
CA THR A 292 16.42 -6.45 23.58
C THR A 292 17.43 -7.57 23.30
N PRO A 293 17.77 -8.41 24.30
CA PRO A 293 18.59 -9.61 24.09
C PRO A 293 17.96 -10.63 23.12
N ASP A 294 16.65 -10.56 22.91
CA ASP A 294 15.89 -11.48 22.06
C ASP A 294 15.77 -11.00 20.60
N ALA A 295 16.47 -9.92 20.24
CA ALA A 295 16.41 -9.34 18.90
C ALA A 295 16.76 -10.36 17.80
N ARG A 296 15.90 -10.48 16.79
CA ARG A 296 16.10 -11.39 15.65
C ARG A 296 15.92 -10.68 14.32
N SER A 297 16.76 -11.00 13.36
CA SER A 297 16.57 -10.62 11.96
C SER A 297 15.55 -11.56 11.30
N MET A 298 14.54 -10.99 10.66
CA MET A 298 13.42 -11.73 10.04
C MET A 298 13.51 -11.84 8.52
N GLY A 299 14.45 -11.13 7.89
CA GLY A 299 14.63 -11.13 6.43
C GLY A 299 14.28 -9.80 5.78
N GLY A 300 14.59 -9.71 4.48
CA GLY A 300 14.24 -8.55 3.66
C GLY A 300 12.75 -8.54 3.31
N HIS A 301 12.18 -7.35 3.19
CA HIS A 301 10.78 -7.15 2.83
C HIS A 301 10.62 -5.97 1.86
N ALA A 302 9.56 -6.01 1.06
CA ALA A 302 9.23 -4.97 0.10
C ALA A 302 7.78 -4.49 0.29
N ILE A 303 7.60 -3.18 0.43
CA ILE A 303 6.31 -2.55 0.71
C ILE A 303 6.08 -1.44 -0.31
N ALA A 304 4.90 -1.35 -0.93
CA ALA A 304 4.57 -0.20 -1.75
C ALA A 304 4.11 0.96 -0.85
N LEU A 305 4.86 2.06 -0.81
CA LEU A 305 4.49 3.25 -0.07
C LEU A 305 3.34 3.97 -0.78
N THR A 306 2.27 4.22 -0.04
CA THR A 306 1.01 4.76 -0.58
C THR A 306 0.57 6.07 0.06
N GLY A 307 1.11 6.40 1.23
CA GLY A 307 0.75 7.61 1.93
C GLY A 307 1.71 7.94 3.06
N PHE A 308 1.46 9.07 3.70
CA PHE A 308 2.18 9.53 4.88
C PHE A 308 1.27 10.32 5.81
N SER A 309 1.69 10.48 7.06
CA SER A 309 1.06 11.35 8.06
C SER A 309 1.99 12.50 8.39
N LEU A 310 1.51 13.74 8.42
CA LEU A 310 2.24 14.91 8.93
C LEU A 310 1.87 15.16 10.40
N GLY A 311 2.18 14.20 11.27
CA GLY A 311 1.77 14.23 12.68
C GLY A 311 2.60 15.12 13.57
N ASN A 312 3.88 15.36 13.27
CA ASN A 312 4.68 16.27 14.08
C ASN A 312 4.22 17.72 13.86
N GLN A 313 3.98 18.44 14.96
CA GLN A 313 3.53 19.83 14.90
C GLN A 313 4.58 20.76 14.30
N ALA A 314 5.86 20.52 14.60
CA ALA A 314 6.99 21.29 14.10
C ALA A 314 7.92 20.43 13.23
N THR A 315 8.60 21.06 12.28
CA THR A 315 9.72 20.44 11.56
C THR A 315 10.86 20.11 12.51
N ILE A 316 11.44 18.93 12.32
CA ILE A 316 12.62 18.48 13.06
C ILE A 316 13.86 19.01 12.32
N PRO A 317 14.72 19.83 12.96
CA PRO A 317 15.94 20.33 12.34
C PRO A 317 16.88 19.19 11.94
N SER A 318 17.52 19.33 10.77
CA SER A 318 18.49 18.34 10.26
C SER A 318 19.82 18.99 9.92
N GLY A 319 20.90 18.22 10.11
CA GLY A 319 22.28 18.65 9.81
C GLY A 319 22.81 19.77 10.71
N SER A 320 24.03 20.22 10.42
CA SER A 320 24.72 21.26 11.21
C SER A 320 24.10 22.65 11.05
N THR A 321 23.36 22.90 9.96
CA THR A 321 22.70 24.18 9.72
C THR A 321 21.35 24.28 10.42
N GLY A 322 20.78 23.18 10.91
CA GLY A 322 19.42 23.12 11.46
C GLY A 322 18.33 23.25 10.38
N PHE A 323 18.59 22.74 9.18
CA PHE A 323 17.71 22.83 8.02
C PHE A 323 16.30 22.29 8.35
N LEU A 324 15.27 23.07 8.03
CA LEU A 324 13.87 22.75 8.33
C LEU A 324 13.15 22.28 7.07
N LEU A 325 13.10 20.96 6.86
CA LEU A 325 12.36 20.37 5.75
C LEU A 325 10.97 19.93 6.22
N ARG A 326 9.92 20.34 5.53
CA ARG A 326 8.52 19.96 5.85
C ARG A 326 8.31 18.44 5.97
N ALA A 327 9.01 17.66 5.13
CA ALA A 327 8.97 16.20 5.16
C ALA A 327 9.41 15.59 6.51
N SER A 328 10.25 16.30 7.29
CA SER A 328 10.63 15.88 8.65
C SER A 328 9.44 15.76 9.61
N ARG A 329 8.30 16.39 9.28
CA ARG A 329 7.08 16.31 10.06
C ARG A 329 6.37 14.95 9.98
N ILE A 330 6.86 14.08 9.10
CA ILE A 330 6.33 12.73 8.96
C ILE A 330 6.63 11.90 10.22
N ASP A 331 5.55 11.46 10.87
CA ASP A 331 5.56 10.56 12.02
C ASP A 331 5.20 9.12 11.62
N LYS A 332 4.49 8.96 10.50
CA LYS A 332 4.04 7.65 10.02
C LYS A 332 4.00 7.61 8.50
N LEU A 333 4.35 6.46 7.95
CA LEU A 333 4.15 6.09 6.55
C LEU A 333 3.00 5.07 6.44
N TYR A 334 2.30 5.09 5.31
CA TYR A 334 1.29 4.11 4.96
C TYR A 334 1.76 3.35 3.73
N GLY A 335 1.60 2.03 3.74
CA GLY A 335 1.99 1.19 2.62
C GLY A 335 1.11 -0.03 2.44
N HIS A 336 1.17 -0.61 1.25
CA HIS A 336 0.59 -1.92 0.95
C HIS A 336 1.61 -2.98 1.35
N ASP A 337 1.35 -3.65 2.46
CA ASP A 337 2.17 -4.76 2.96
C ASP A 337 1.42 -6.07 2.69
N ASP A 338 1.95 -6.86 1.77
CA ASP A 338 1.37 -8.10 1.26
C ASP A 338 1.14 -9.17 2.35
N GLN A 339 1.84 -9.09 3.50
CA GLN A 339 1.66 -9.99 4.64
C GLN A 339 0.71 -9.45 5.71
N VAL A 340 0.19 -8.23 5.54
CA VAL A 340 -0.66 -7.56 6.53
C VAL A 340 -1.95 -7.05 5.89
N GLY A 341 -1.86 -6.09 4.97
CA GLY A 341 -3.02 -5.49 4.33
C GLY A 341 -2.78 -4.16 3.62
N PRO A 342 -3.85 -3.59 3.02
CA PRO A 342 -3.81 -2.31 2.31
C PRO A 342 -3.65 -1.15 3.29
N PHE A 343 -2.77 -0.19 2.99
CA PHE A 343 -2.52 1.01 3.80
C PHE A 343 -2.04 0.69 5.24
N ALA A 344 -1.36 -0.44 5.44
CA ALA A 344 -0.69 -0.78 6.69
C ALA A 344 0.19 0.37 7.20
N ARG A 345 0.17 0.55 8.53
CA ARG A 345 0.86 1.66 9.20
C ARG A 345 2.29 1.29 9.53
N MET A 346 3.17 2.25 9.33
CA MET A 346 4.57 2.20 9.74
C MET A 346 4.89 3.46 10.53
N VAL A 347 5.07 3.36 11.85
CA VAL A 347 5.24 4.51 12.76
C VAL A 347 6.71 4.68 13.12
N TRP A 348 7.25 5.89 13.08
CA TRP A 348 8.61 6.13 13.53
C TRP A 348 8.73 5.95 15.05
N GLU A 349 9.65 5.08 15.47
CA GLU A 349 10.00 4.84 16.87
C GLU A 349 11.52 4.94 17.06
N THR A 350 11.95 5.44 18.22
CA THR A 350 13.34 5.44 18.63
C THR A 350 13.62 4.22 19.51
N THR A 351 14.50 3.35 19.06
CA THR A 351 14.91 2.14 19.79
C THR A 351 16.32 2.31 20.34
N ASN A 352 16.49 2.03 21.64
CA ASN A 352 17.80 1.94 22.28
C ASN A 352 18.43 0.59 21.94
N MET A 353 19.63 0.61 21.36
CA MET A 353 20.40 -0.59 21.06
C MET A 353 21.24 -1.02 22.27
N PRO A 354 21.65 -2.29 22.37
CA PRO A 354 22.57 -2.74 23.42
C PRO A 354 23.82 -1.85 23.50
N ALA A 355 24.27 -1.58 24.72
CA ALA A 355 25.43 -0.71 24.94
C ALA A 355 26.67 -1.26 24.25
N GLU A 356 27.40 -0.39 23.55
CA GLU A 356 28.71 -0.73 23.02
C GLU A 356 29.75 -0.84 24.14
N PRO A 357 30.92 -1.48 23.92
CA PRO A 357 31.98 -1.61 24.93
C PRO A 357 32.44 -0.27 25.55
N ALA A 358 32.20 0.84 24.86
CA ALA A 358 32.49 2.20 25.32
C ALA A 358 31.41 2.78 26.27
N GLY A 359 30.35 2.03 26.61
CA GLY A 359 29.29 2.45 27.53
C GLY A 359 28.22 3.35 26.92
N THR A 360 28.31 3.69 25.62
CA THR A 360 27.28 4.42 24.89
C THR A 360 26.17 3.48 24.45
N VAL A 361 24.91 3.89 24.64
CA VAL A 361 23.71 3.19 24.15
C VAL A 361 23.32 3.85 22.83
N PRO A 362 23.61 3.25 21.66
CA PRO A 362 23.24 3.85 20.39
C PRO A 362 21.71 3.88 20.24
N GLN A 363 21.17 4.94 19.65
CA GLN A 363 19.76 5.04 19.29
C GLN A 363 19.59 4.87 17.79
N ARG A 364 18.55 4.13 17.40
CA ARG A 364 18.13 4.01 16.00
C ARG A 364 16.68 4.44 15.86
N GLU A 365 16.39 5.20 14.81
CA GLU A 365 15.01 5.50 14.41
C GLU A 365 14.57 4.49 13.35
N LEU A 366 13.49 3.75 13.64
CA LEU A 366 13.00 2.66 12.81
C LEU A 366 11.49 2.75 12.64
N LEU A 367 10.96 2.04 11.66
CA LEU A 367 9.53 2.00 11.39
C LEU A 367 8.88 0.82 12.13
N ARG A 368 8.10 1.11 13.16
CA ARG A 368 7.20 0.15 13.79
C ARG A 368 6.12 -0.30 12.80
N THR A 369 6.12 -1.57 12.43
CA THR A 369 5.17 -2.12 11.45
C THR A 369 3.82 -2.46 12.08
N SER A 370 2.83 -2.78 11.23
CA SER A 370 1.53 -3.33 11.66
C SER A 370 1.54 -4.86 11.80
N TRP A 371 2.73 -5.50 11.83
CA TRP A 371 2.83 -6.92 12.11
C TRP A 371 2.56 -7.18 13.59
N GLU A 372 1.95 -8.33 13.90
CA GLU A 372 1.73 -8.76 15.28
C GLU A 372 3.07 -8.91 16.02
N GLY A 373 3.09 -8.49 17.30
CA GLY A 373 4.30 -8.49 18.13
C GLY A 373 5.15 -7.23 17.91
N VAL A 374 6.42 -7.28 18.35
CA VAL A 374 7.33 -6.14 18.30
C VAL A 374 8.22 -6.15 17.06
N ILE A 375 7.67 -5.76 15.91
CA ILE A 375 8.37 -5.82 14.62
C ILE A 375 8.68 -4.44 14.07
N HIS A 376 9.97 -4.19 13.84
CA HIS A 376 10.50 -2.97 13.24
C HIS A 376 11.03 -3.24 11.83
N ALA A 377 10.72 -2.34 10.89
CA ALA A 377 11.32 -2.26 9.58
C ALA A 377 12.48 -1.25 9.61
N ASP A 378 13.65 -1.73 9.22
CA ASP A 378 14.88 -0.97 9.03
C ASP A 378 15.02 -0.64 7.54
N PRO A 379 14.74 0.61 7.12
CA PRO A 379 14.75 0.99 5.71
C PRO A 379 16.14 0.83 5.09
N ASN A 380 16.19 0.31 3.86
CA ASN A 380 17.42 0.25 3.08
C ASN A 380 17.37 1.28 1.94
N PHE A 381 16.52 1.06 0.95
CA PHE A 381 16.36 1.97 -0.17
C PHE A 381 14.91 2.05 -0.61
N VAL A 382 14.61 3.11 -1.36
CA VAL A 382 13.35 3.27 -2.09
C VAL A 382 13.63 3.18 -3.59
N LEU A 383 12.83 2.38 -4.29
CA LEU A 383 12.79 2.31 -5.74
C LEU A 383 11.57 3.08 -6.27
N VAL A 384 11.82 4.15 -7.01
CA VAL A 384 10.79 5.01 -7.60
C VAL A 384 10.66 4.72 -9.10
N PRO A 385 9.49 4.27 -9.59
CA PRO A 385 9.21 4.12 -11.01
C PRO A 385 8.88 5.47 -11.65
N LEU A 386 9.86 6.11 -12.29
CA LEU A 386 9.74 7.46 -12.85
C LEU A 386 9.41 7.47 -14.33
N TYR A 387 8.60 8.43 -14.76
CA TYR A 387 8.46 8.73 -16.17
C TYR A 387 9.73 9.40 -16.71
N HIS A 388 10.26 8.96 -17.85
CA HIS A 388 11.54 9.40 -18.43
C HIS A 388 11.70 10.92 -18.68
N LYS A 389 10.61 11.70 -18.58
CA LYS A 389 10.66 13.18 -18.67
C LYS A 389 10.88 13.87 -17.32
N ILE A 390 10.78 13.15 -16.22
CA ILE A 390 11.15 13.62 -14.88
C ILE A 390 12.66 13.41 -14.73
N ARG A 391 13.44 14.41 -15.15
CA ARG A 391 14.91 14.29 -15.30
C ARG A 391 15.73 14.88 -14.16
N ILE A 392 15.12 15.74 -13.35
CA ILE A 392 15.80 16.37 -12.22
C ILE A 392 15.45 15.52 -11.00
N PRO A 393 16.39 14.77 -10.43
CA PRO A 393 16.12 13.96 -9.26
C PRO A 393 16.01 14.84 -8.01
N PHE A 394 15.26 14.35 -7.02
CA PHE A 394 14.98 15.07 -5.78
C PHE A 394 16.24 15.59 -5.08
N ASN A 395 17.31 14.78 -5.00
CA ASN A 395 18.55 15.13 -4.32
C ASN A 395 19.19 16.41 -4.90
N VAL A 396 19.17 16.60 -6.23
CA VAL A 396 19.74 17.80 -6.86
C VAL A 396 19.01 19.06 -6.42
N VAL A 397 17.67 19.01 -6.32
CA VAL A 397 16.88 20.16 -5.85
C VAL A 397 17.08 20.36 -4.36
N HIS A 398 17.11 19.27 -3.60
CA HIS A 398 17.32 19.29 -2.16
C HIS A 398 18.67 19.92 -1.78
N ASP A 399 19.76 19.49 -2.41
CA ASP A 399 21.11 20.02 -2.18
C ASP A 399 21.19 21.51 -2.51
N ALA A 400 20.60 21.95 -3.63
CA ALA A 400 20.56 23.36 -3.99
C ALA A 400 19.77 24.22 -2.97
N VAL A 401 18.67 23.69 -2.42
CA VAL A 401 17.90 24.37 -1.37
C VAL A 401 18.66 24.38 -0.04
N LEU A 402 19.41 23.33 0.27
CA LEU A 402 20.28 23.27 1.45
C LEU A 402 21.39 24.32 1.38
N GLU A 403 22.04 24.47 0.22
CA GLU A 403 23.03 25.53 -0.03
C GLU A 403 22.42 26.92 0.10
N LEU A 404 21.20 27.12 -0.42
CA LEU A 404 20.47 28.38 -0.28
C LEU A 404 20.15 28.68 1.19
N ASP A 405 19.65 27.71 1.95
CA ASP A 405 19.36 27.87 3.39
C ASP A 405 20.63 28.23 4.19
N ALA A 406 21.77 27.64 3.85
CA ALA A 406 23.05 27.93 4.48
C ALA A 406 23.51 29.39 4.31
N VAL A 407 23.00 30.09 3.30
CA VAL A 407 23.22 31.53 3.09
C VAL A 407 22.10 32.38 3.70
N VAL A 408 20.85 31.98 3.49
CA VAL A 408 19.66 32.73 3.92
C VAL A 408 19.53 32.78 5.44
N GLU A 409 19.78 31.67 6.13
CA GLU A 409 19.58 31.60 7.59
C GLU A 409 20.54 32.53 8.36
N PRO A 410 21.87 32.54 8.10
CA PRO A 410 22.75 33.52 8.73
C PRO A 410 22.36 34.98 8.42
N MET A 411 21.97 35.28 7.18
CA MET A 411 21.49 36.63 6.82
C MET A 411 20.22 37.00 7.58
N ARG A 412 19.27 36.07 7.72
CA ARG A 412 18.05 36.26 8.51
C ARG A 412 18.40 36.55 9.97
N GLN A 413 19.32 35.80 10.57
CA GLN A 413 19.73 36.00 11.96
C GLN A 413 20.35 37.39 12.19
N VAL A 414 21.14 37.91 11.25
CA VAL A 414 21.81 39.22 11.37
C VAL A 414 20.87 40.38 11.07
N PHE A 415 20.12 40.32 9.97
CA PHE A 415 19.37 41.47 9.44
C PHE A 415 17.87 41.41 9.71
N PHE A 416 17.31 40.23 9.99
CA PHE A 416 15.88 39.98 10.09
C PHE A 416 15.54 39.03 11.25
N SER A 417 16.15 39.24 12.42
CA SER A 417 16.07 38.30 13.56
C SER A 417 14.65 38.05 14.07
N THR A 418 13.72 38.97 13.82
CA THR A 418 12.28 38.85 14.17
C THR A 418 11.47 38.02 13.18
N VAL A 419 11.99 37.77 11.98
CA VAL A 419 11.34 36.92 10.97
C VAL A 419 11.61 35.47 11.32
N ALA A 420 10.57 34.64 11.36
CA ALA A 420 10.72 33.21 11.66
C ALA A 420 11.63 32.52 10.62
N ARG A 421 12.36 31.48 11.05
CA ARG A 421 13.14 30.64 10.13
C ARG A 421 12.21 30.00 9.09
N ALA A 422 12.66 29.94 7.84
CA ALA A 422 11.90 29.33 6.77
C ALA A 422 11.77 27.81 6.96
N GLU A 423 10.56 27.30 6.74
CA GLU A 423 10.32 25.87 6.49
C GLU A 423 10.33 25.64 4.97
N TRP A 424 11.14 24.70 4.49
CA TRP A 424 11.23 24.35 3.08
C TRP A 424 10.25 23.22 2.74
N ASP A 425 9.36 23.45 1.78
CA ASP A 425 8.44 22.45 1.22
C ASP A 425 8.92 22.02 -0.17
N ILE A 426 9.66 20.92 -0.25
CA ILE A 426 10.26 20.41 -1.50
C ILE A 426 9.52 19.16 -1.95
N TYR A 427 8.86 19.23 -3.11
CA TYR A 427 8.11 18.12 -3.67
C TYR A 427 7.90 18.24 -5.19
N LEU A 428 7.54 17.13 -5.82
CA LEU A 428 7.15 17.10 -7.22
C LEU A 428 5.66 17.46 -7.36
N THR A 429 5.34 18.31 -8.34
CA THR A 429 3.95 18.65 -8.69
C THR A 429 3.78 18.82 -10.19
N THR A 430 2.54 18.79 -10.68
CA THR A 430 2.27 19.07 -12.08
C THR A 430 2.28 20.58 -12.35
N VAL A 431 2.60 20.96 -13.59
CA VAL A 431 2.54 22.37 -14.02
C VAL A 431 1.14 22.95 -13.86
N ASN A 432 0.09 22.13 -14.04
CA ASN A 432 -1.29 22.57 -13.89
C ASN A 432 -1.64 22.82 -12.43
N ASP A 433 -1.26 21.92 -11.52
CA ASP A 433 -1.47 22.10 -10.08
C ASP A 433 -0.70 23.32 -9.55
N TYR A 434 0.54 23.52 -10.01
CA TYR A 434 1.33 24.72 -9.67
C TYR A 434 0.68 26.01 -10.18
N LYS A 435 0.19 26.03 -11.43
CA LYS A 435 -0.51 27.20 -11.97
C LYS A 435 -1.82 27.47 -11.20
N ALA A 436 -2.53 26.42 -10.79
CA ALA A 436 -3.74 26.55 -9.99
C ALA A 436 -3.43 27.15 -8.60
N SER A 437 -2.39 26.66 -7.91
CA SER A 437 -1.98 27.19 -6.60
C SER A 437 -1.50 28.65 -6.69
N ALA A 438 -0.68 28.98 -7.68
CA ALA A 438 -0.22 30.35 -7.90
C ALA A 438 -1.36 31.32 -8.22
N ARG A 439 -2.43 30.84 -8.88
CA ARG A 439 -3.65 31.62 -9.13
C ARG A 439 -4.45 31.85 -7.85
N SER A 440 -4.61 30.84 -6.99
CA SER A 440 -5.32 31.00 -5.72
C SER A 440 -4.60 31.97 -4.79
N GLU A 441 -3.27 31.91 -4.70
CA GLU A 441 -2.47 32.82 -3.86
C GLU A 441 -2.52 34.29 -4.31
N ARG A 442 -2.71 34.53 -5.61
CA ARG A 442 -2.81 35.88 -6.19
C ARG A 442 -4.23 36.45 -6.15
N THR A 443 -5.23 35.67 -5.73
CA THR A 443 -6.60 36.17 -5.60
C THR A 443 -6.71 36.94 -4.27
N PRO A 444 -6.96 38.27 -4.30
CA PRO A 444 -7.05 39.05 -3.08
C PRO A 444 -8.34 38.68 -2.33
N GLY A 445 -8.20 38.04 -1.16
CA GLY A 445 -9.34 37.69 -0.30
C GLY A 445 -9.17 36.45 0.58
N THR A 446 -8.19 35.59 0.29
CA THR A 446 -7.89 34.40 1.10
C THR A 446 -6.41 34.36 1.43
N ARG A 447 -5.99 35.17 2.40
CA ARG A 447 -4.85 34.80 3.25
C ARG A 447 -5.44 34.20 4.53
N PRO A 448 -4.92 33.07 5.04
CA PRO A 448 -5.20 32.68 6.42
C PRO A 448 -4.75 33.77 7.41
#